data_AF-U2R1V7-F1
#
_entry.id   AF-U2R1V7-F1
#
_cell.length_a   1.000
_cell.length_b   1.000
_cell.length_c   1.000
_cell.angle_alpha   90.00
_cell.angle_beta   90.00
_cell.angle_gamma   90.00
#
_symmetry.space_group_name_H-M   'P 1'
#
loop_
_entity.id
_entity.type
_entity.pdbx_description
1 polymer ?
#
loop_
_entity_poly.entity_id
_entity_poly.type
_entity_poly.pdbx_seq_one_letter_code
_entity_poly.pdbx_strand_id
1 'polypeptide(L)'
;MVADGGGRVSSARRPVQGAENAARFLLGLAAKFTDAVIRPIETTDGLGFEVRQEGAVTGILTLSVHDGLITDIRMMRNPDKLTLWA
;
A
#
# COMPACT_ATOMS: atom_id res chain seq x y z
N MET A 1 -0.48 10.18 1.66
CA MET A 1 -0.04 8.83 1.24
C MET A 1 1.35 8.88 0.65
N VAL A 2 2.25 7.98 1.05
CA VAL A 2 3.62 7.84 0.48
C VAL A 2 3.77 6.44 -0.10
N ALA A 3 4.39 6.28 -1.27
CA ALA A 3 4.67 4.97 -1.83
C ALA A 3 6.16 4.81 -2.17
N ASP A 4 6.75 3.68 -1.78
CA ASP A 4 8.15 3.33 -2.09
C ASP A 4 8.21 2.18 -3.10
N GLY A 5 8.54 2.50 -4.35
CA GLY A 5 8.78 1.51 -5.40
C GLY A 5 10.26 1.20 -5.66
N GLY A 6 11.19 1.75 -4.88
CA GLY A 6 12.63 1.52 -5.04
C GLY A 6 13.21 1.89 -6.41
N GLY A 7 12.50 2.70 -7.21
CA GLY A 7 12.89 3.01 -8.59
C GLY A 7 12.60 1.90 -9.62
N ARG A 8 12.16 0.71 -9.20
CA ARG A 8 11.88 -0.43 -10.09
C ARG A 8 10.41 -0.60 -10.47
N VAL A 9 9.50 -0.04 -9.67
CA VAL A 9 8.05 -0.10 -9.93
C VAL A 9 7.43 1.29 -9.81
N SER A 10 6.40 1.54 -10.63
CA SER A 10 5.64 2.79 -10.56
C SER A 10 5.04 2.95 -9.17
N SER A 11 5.51 3.97 -8.46
CA SER A 11 5.09 4.36 -7.12
C SER A 11 4.77 5.85 -7.15
N ALA A 12 3.89 6.30 -6.25
CA ALA A 12 3.62 7.72 -6.06
C ALA A 12 4.92 8.43 -5.64
N ARG A 13 5.65 8.98 -6.62
CA ARG A 13 6.92 9.71 -6.41
C ARG A 13 6.74 11.00 -5.62
N ARG A 14 5.50 11.46 -5.47
CA ARG A 14 5.09 12.60 -4.64
C ARG A 14 3.96 12.13 -3.72
N PRO A 15 3.96 12.52 -2.44
CA PRO A 15 2.90 12.14 -1.53
C PRO A 15 1.54 12.64 -2.03
N VAL A 16 0.52 11.79 -2.02
CA VAL A 16 -0.86 12.20 -2.26
C VAL A 16 -1.39 12.85 -0.98
N GLN A 17 -1.76 14.12 -1.04
CA GLN A 17 -2.27 14.89 0.11
C GLN A 17 -3.78 15.08 0.02
N GLY A 18 -4.44 15.05 1.19
CA GLY A 18 -5.89 15.17 1.33
C GLY A 18 -6.64 13.84 1.21
N ALA A 19 -7.67 13.67 2.04
CA ALA A 19 -8.44 12.42 2.13
C ALA A 19 -9.11 12.04 0.80
N GLU A 20 -9.67 13.02 0.08
CA GLU A 20 -10.35 12.78 -1.19
C GLU A 20 -9.40 12.28 -2.28
N ASN A 21 -8.22 12.88 -2.40
CA ASN A 21 -7.20 12.44 -3.36
C ASN A 21 -6.65 11.06 -3.01
N ALA A 22 -6.46 10.79 -1.71
CA ALA A 22 -6.05 9.47 -1.24
C ALA A 22 -7.10 8.40 -1.57
N ALA A 23 -8.38 8.70 -1.34
CA ALA A 23 -9.49 7.79 -1.67
C ALA A 23 -9.55 7.52 -3.18
N ARG A 24 -9.50 8.55 -4.03
CA ARG A 24 -9.45 8.39 -5.49
C ARG A 24 -8.27 7.55 -5.95
N PHE A 25 -7.09 7.76 -5.36
CA PHE A 25 -5.91 6.98 -5.69
C PHE A 25 -6.07 5.50 -5.32
N LEU A 26 -6.59 5.20 -4.13
CA LEU A 26 -6.90 3.82 -3.72
C LEU A 26 -7.93 3.16 -4.63
N LEU A 27 -9.00 3.86 -4.99
CA LEU A 27 -10.01 3.36 -5.94
C LEU A 27 -9.39 3.09 -7.32
N GLY A 28 -8.49 3.97 -7.79
CA GLY A 28 -7.76 3.77 -9.03
C GLY A 28 -6.84 2.54 -9.01
N LEU A 29 -6.20 2.25 -7.86
CA LEU A 29 -5.43 1.03 -7.68
C LEU A 29 -6.32 -0.21 -7.69
N ALA A 30 -7.44 -0.19 -6.96
CA ALA A 30 -8.39 -1.29 -6.92
C ALA A 30 -8.97 -1.60 -8.31
N ALA A 31 -9.25 -0.57 -9.11
CA ALA A 31 -9.72 -0.73 -10.49
C ALA A 31 -8.63 -1.26 -11.44
N LYS A 32 -7.34 -0.99 -11.14
CA LYS A 32 -6.21 -1.40 -11.98
C LYS A 32 -5.77 -2.84 -11.69
N PHE A 33 -5.84 -3.28 -10.44
CA PHE A 33 -5.38 -4.58 -9.99
C PHE A 33 -6.57 -5.43 -9.53
N THR A 34 -7.40 -5.84 -10.49
CA THR A 34 -8.67 -6.52 -10.24
C THR A 34 -8.53 -7.96 -9.74
N ASP A 35 -7.37 -8.57 -9.97
CA ASP A 35 -6.98 -9.90 -9.52
C ASP A 35 -6.24 -9.90 -8.17
N ALA A 36 -6.00 -8.71 -7.60
CA ALA A 36 -5.27 -8.60 -6.36
C ALA A 36 -6.07 -9.12 -5.16
N VAL A 37 -5.43 -9.96 -4.35
CA VAL A 37 -5.96 -10.43 -3.07
C VAL A 37 -5.34 -9.60 -1.96
N ILE A 38 -6.19 -8.96 -1.14
CA ILE A 38 -5.77 -8.14 -0.01
C ILE A 38 -6.07 -8.90 1.28
N ARG A 39 -5.07 -9.04 2.16
CA ARG A 39 -5.23 -9.70 3.46
C ARG A 39 -4.69 -8.82 4.58
N PRO A 40 -5.41 -8.68 5.72
CA PRO A 40 -4.86 -8.01 6.88
C PRO A 40 -3.65 -8.79 7.41
N ILE A 41 -2.63 -8.07 7.83
CA ILE A 41 -1.43 -8.61 8.46
C ILE A 41 -1.06 -7.75 9.66
N GLU A 42 -0.43 -8.36 10.66
CA GLU A 42 0.23 -7.59 11.71
C GLU A 42 1.58 -7.11 11.20
N THR A 43 1.88 -5.83 11.44
CA THR A 43 3.18 -5.23 11.18
C THR A 43 3.71 -4.64 12.48
N THR A 44 5.00 -4.34 12.54
CA THR A 44 5.62 -3.68 13.70
C THR A 44 4.95 -2.33 14.03
N ASP A 45 4.37 -1.67 13.04
CA ASP A 45 3.70 -0.37 13.17
C ASP A 45 2.18 -0.50 13.41
N GLY A 46 1.65 -1.71 13.62
CA GLY A 46 0.22 -1.99 13.76
C GLY A 46 -0.37 -2.70 12.54
N LEU A 47 -1.67 -2.50 12.29
CA LEU A 47 -2.38 -3.21 11.21
C LEU A 47 -1.86 -2.78 9.83
N GLY A 48 -1.43 -3.76 9.05
CA GLY A 48 -1.11 -3.61 7.64
C GLY A 48 -2.00 -4.50 6.76
N PHE A 49 -1.79 -4.39 5.47
CA PHE A 49 -2.44 -5.23 4.47
C PHE A 49 -1.41 -5.72 3.46
N GLU A 50 -1.34 -7.03 3.30
CA GLU A 50 -0.61 -7.67 2.22
C GLU A 50 -1.44 -7.63 0.94
N VAL A 51 -0.82 -7.24 -0.17
CA VAL A 51 -1.43 -7.26 -1.50
C VAL A 51 -0.71 -8.32 -2.33
N ARG A 52 -1.43 -9.38 -2.72
CA ARG A 52 -0.91 -10.44 -3.58
C ARG A 52 -1.51 -10.38 -4.97
N GLN A 53 -0.73 -10.67 -5.99
CA GLN A 53 -1.18 -10.94 -7.37
C GLN A 53 -0.47 -12.19 -7.85
N GLU A 54 -1.20 -13.08 -8.54
CA GLU A 54 -0.67 -14.36 -9.04
C GLU A 54 0.11 -15.17 -7.98
N GLY A 55 -0.33 -15.07 -6.71
CA GLY A 55 0.31 -15.77 -5.58
C GLY A 55 1.56 -15.10 -5.01
N ALA A 56 2.07 -14.01 -5.60
CA ALA A 56 3.24 -13.28 -5.10
C ALA A 56 2.85 -12.00 -4.34
N VAL A 57 3.60 -11.63 -3.30
CA VAL A 57 3.43 -10.35 -2.61
C VAL A 57 3.90 -9.22 -3.53
N THR A 58 2.99 -8.30 -3.86
CA THR A 58 3.24 -7.18 -4.78
C THR A 58 3.15 -5.82 -4.09
N GLY A 59 2.70 -5.80 -2.84
CA GLY A 59 2.79 -4.63 -2.00
C GLY A 59 2.37 -4.88 -0.56
N ILE A 60 2.81 -3.99 0.32
CA ILE A 60 2.35 -3.89 1.70
C ILE A 60 1.75 -2.49 1.87
N LEU A 61 0.51 -2.41 2.34
CA LEU A 61 -0.16 -1.16 2.69
C LEU A 61 -0.18 -1.05 4.22
N THR A 62 0.20 0.10 4.78
CA THR A 62 0.01 0.39 6.21
C THR A 62 -0.75 1.68 6.39
N LEU A 63 -1.52 1.75 7.47
CA LEU A 63 -2.35 2.89 7.82
C LEU A 63 -1.87 3.46 9.15
N SER A 64 -1.72 4.77 9.24
CA SER A 64 -1.64 5.46 10.52
C SER A 64 -3.04 5.94 10.88
N VAL A 65 -3.51 5.57 12.06
CA VAL A 65 -4.82 5.95 12.58
C VAL A 65 -4.64 6.78 13.84
N HIS A 66 -5.24 7.97 13.87
CA HIS A 66 -5.27 8.86 15.03
C HIS A 66 -6.73 9.24 15.30
N ASP A 67 -7.19 9.08 16.54
CA ASP A 67 -8.58 9.36 16.96
C ASP A 67 -9.65 8.70 16.06
N GLY A 68 -9.40 7.47 15.61
CA GLY A 68 -10.30 6.72 14.74
C GLY A 68 -10.29 7.16 13.27
N LEU A 69 -9.43 8.11 12.89
CA LEU A 69 -9.29 8.60 11.52
C LEU A 69 -7.95 8.18 10.92
N ILE A 70 -7.97 7.77 9.65
CA ILE A 70 -6.74 7.49 8.90
C ILE A 70 -6.06 8.83 8.58
N THR A 71 -4.88 9.06 9.15
CA THR A 71 -4.07 10.27 8.89
C THR A 71 -3.09 10.04 7.75
N ASP A 72 -2.57 8.82 7.63
CA ASP A 72 -1.56 8.47 6.66
C ASP A 72 -1.77 7.07 6.09
N ILE A 73 -1.38 6.93 4.83
CA ILE A 73 -1.37 5.66 4.13
C ILE A 73 0.01 5.50 3.52
N ARG A 74 0.69 4.39 3.82
CA ARG A 74 1.99 4.06 3.24
C ARG A 74 1.84 2.81 2.39
N MET A 75 2.51 2.79 1.25
CA MET A 75 2.51 1.62 0.37
C MET A 75 3.94 1.26 -0.02
N MET A 76 4.43 0.09 0.38
CA MET A 76 5.70 -0.46 -0.07
C MET A 76 5.44 -1.36 -1.27
N ARG A 77 6.07 -1.06 -2.41
CA ARG A 77 6.03 -1.88 -3.63
C ARG A 77 7.42 -2.25 -4.14
N ASN A 78 8.49 -1.86 -3.44
CA ASN A 78 9.86 -2.18 -3.81
C ASN A 78 10.08 -3.70 -3.77
N PRO A 79 10.35 -4.38 -4.91
CA PRO A 79 10.44 -5.84 -4.98
C PRO A 79 11.52 -6.41 -4.05
N ASP A 80 12.65 -5.72 -3.91
CA ASP A 80 13.74 -6.18 -3.04
C ASP A 80 13.28 -6.24 -1.59
N LYS A 81 12.53 -5.22 -1.13
CA LYS A 81 12.02 -5.19 0.24
C LYS A 81 10.86 -6.16 0.44
N LEU A 82 10.09 -6.45 -0.60
CA LEU A 82 8.97 -7.39 -0.53
C LEU A 82 9.44 -8.85 -0.38
N THR A 83 10.70 -9.17 -0.70
CA THR A 83 11.27 -10.50 -0.40
C THR A 83 11.26 -10.83 1.09
N LEU A 84 11.19 -9.82 1.97
CA LEU A 84 11.11 -10.00 3.43
C LEU A 84 9.71 -10.42 3.92
N TRP A 85 8.72 -10.46 3.01
CA TRP A 85 7.33 -10.80 3.29
C TRP A 85 6.88 -12.07 2.55
N ALA A 86 7.81 -12.77 1.88
CA ALA A 86 7.55 -13.97 1.09
C ALA A 86 7.60 -15.25 1.94
#